data_AF-A0A5R1KQQ6-F1
#
_entry.id   AF-A0A5R1KQQ6-F1
#
_cell.length_a   1.000
_cell.length_b   1.000
_cell.length_c   1.000
_cell.angle_alpha   90.00
_cell.angle_beta   90.00
_cell.angle_gamma   90.00
#
_symmetry.space_group_name_H-M   'P 1'
#
loop_
_entity.id
_entity.type
_entity.pdbx_description
1 polymer ?
#
loop_
_entity_poly.entity_id
_entity_poly.type
_entity_poly.pdbx_seq_one_letter_code
_entity_poly.pdbx_strand_id
1 'polypeptide(L)'
;MNNLITAAEAFAALQKGKTVLCRPIGDMLDFSDLDQFPASVFGKPGFEFCIKIETIELAGITFTKPLTIDEYEEGQEVYVISTYSPTVYVLDFKTNALIDSINSGFVQRDAENAKLQLKALSKALGFEVNDDLSVIRLGEEPKKQRGKKSKAEKPSEVISAETQPTIVITEKTNVITSEDLLVPETNEPKVDPEYQNKLNTLLQRVKDSKTPDEVNAVYRYTRTWDDEQMKPILLATHKRLEELEKKKASANEPPSLMVLIQTAPDLTTLDALEIDVAARDPQIQPKLMGYIRKRRYELENPAVSQPEAEPDFLLGDGF
;
A
#
# COMPACT_ATOMS: atom_id res chain seq x y z
N MET A 1 5.28 -31.36 -6.22
CA MET A 1 6.50 -30.62 -5.78
C MET A 1 7.46 -31.62 -5.16
N ASN A 2 8.67 -31.78 -5.70
CA ASN A 2 9.66 -32.70 -5.13
C ASN A 2 10.88 -31.90 -4.63
N ASN A 3 10.68 -31.17 -3.54
CA ASN A 3 11.80 -30.60 -2.77
C ASN A 3 12.47 -31.74 -2.01
N LEU A 4 13.34 -32.48 -2.71
CA LEU A 4 14.15 -33.53 -2.15
C LEU A 4 15.18 -32.93 -1.20
N ILE A 5 15.32 -33.52 -0.01
CA ILE A 5 16.27 -33.10 1.02
C ILE A 5 17.24 -34.23 1.34
N THR A 6 18.44 -33.87 1.79
CA THR A 6 19.42 -34.84 2.28
C THR A 6 18.96 -35.51 3.58
N ALA A 7 19.56 -36.65 3.92
CA ALA A 7 19.33 -37.32 5.21
C ALA A 7 19.65 -36.43 6.42
N ALA A 8 20.59 -35.49 6.29
CA ALA A 8 20.94 -34.55 7.35
C ALA A 8 19.85 -33.47 7.56
N GLU A 9 19.36 -32.89 6.47
CA GLU A 9 18.25 -31.93 6.50
C GLU A 9 16.93 -32.59 6.93
N ALA A 10 16.69 -33.83 6.52
CA ALA A 10 15.58 -34.66 6.98
C ALA A 10 15.61 -34.86 8.51
N PHE A 11 16.78 -35.19 9.06
CA PHE A 11 16.94 -35.33 10.52
C PHE A 11 16.80 -33.99 11.25
N ALA A 12 17.30 -32.89 10.69
CA ALA A 12 17.12 -31.54 11.23
C ALA A 12 15.65 -31.07 11.16
N ALA A 13 14.90 -31.44 10.12
CA ALA A 13 13.48 -31.15 9.99
C ALA A 13 12.65 -31.89 11.07
N LEU A 14 12.97 -33.15 11.35
CA LEU A 14 12.38 -33.91 12.47
C LEU A 14 12.70 -33.27 13.82
N GLN A 15 13.93 -32.78 14.05
CA GLN A 15 14.28 -32.04 15.27
C GLN A 15 13.51 -30.73 15.41
N LYS A 16 13.16 -30.07 14.29
CA LYS A 16 12.25 -28.91 14.24
C LYS A 16 10.75 -29.30 14.32
N GLY A 17 10.43 -30.56 14.60
CA GLY A 17 9.05 -31.05 14.72
C GLY A 17 8.28 -31.17 13.39
N LYS A 18 8.95 -31.04 12.24
CA LYS A 18 8.31 -31.19 10.93
C LYS A 18 8.18 -32.67 10.56
N THR A 19 7.05 -33.04 9.96
CA THR A 19 6.86 -34.40 9.42
C THR A 19 7.70 -34.58 8.15
N VAL A 20 8.43 -35.68 8.08
CA VAL A 20 9.28 -36.05 6.93
C VAL A 20 8.82 -37.38 6.37
N LEU A 21 8.84 -37.49 5.04
CA LEU A 21 8.53 -38.71 4.30
C LEU A 21 9.80 -39.29 3.68
N CYS A 22 9.77 -40.58 3.35
CA CYS A 22 10.86 -41.30 2.71
C CYS A 22 10.35 -42.20 1.57
N ARG A 23 11.22 -42.45 0.58
CA ARG A 23 11.03 -43.51 -0.42
C ARG A 23 12.38 -44.03 -0.93
N PRO A 24 12.44 -45.24 -1.54
CA PRO A 24 13.65 -45.70 -2.23
C PRO A 24 13.98 -44.84 -3.46
N ILE A 25 15.26 -44.66 -3.76
CA ILE A 25 15.71 -43.98 -5.01
C ILE A 25 15.23 -44.77 -6.22
N GLY A 26 14.62 -44.08 -7.17
CA GLY A 26 14.12 -44.67 -8.42
C GLY A 26 12.80 -45.43 -8.29
N ASP A 27 12.18 -45.44 -7.10
CA ASP A 27 10.81 -45.94 -6.95
C ASP A 27 9.82 -45.00 -7.68
N MET A 28 8.81 -45.59 -8.30
CA MET A 28 7.69 -44.86 -8.93
C MET A 28 6.56 -44.59 -7.93
N LEU A 29 6.60 -45.20 -6.75
CA LEU A 29 5.66 -44.95 -5.67
C LEU A 29 5.85 -43.57 -5.03
N ASP A 30 4.75 -43.10 -4.43
CA ASP A 30 4.70 -41.88 -3.64
C ASP A 30 5.54 -41.98 -2.35
N PHE A 31 5.79 -40.82 -1.76
CA PHE A 31 6.51 -40.70 -0.50
C PHE A 31 5.69 -41.24 0.69
N SER A 32 6.24 -42.23 1.39
CA SER A 32 5.62 -42.88 2.57
C SER A 32 6.10 -42.27 3.88
N ASP A 33 5.27 -42.38 4.92
CA ASP A 33 5.62 -41.97 6.29
C ASP A 33 6.81 -42.78 6.84
N LEU A 34 7.66 -42.13 7.65
CA LEU A 34 8.95 -42.66 8.11
C LEU A 34 8.85 -43.89 9.02
N ASP A 35 7.70 -44.13 9.65
CA ASP A 35 7.44 -45.30 10.50
C ASP A 35 7.43 -46.62 9.72
N GLN A 36 7.21 -46.57 8.41
CA GLN A 36 7.31 -47.71 7.49
C GLN A 36 8.77 -48.12 7.21
N PHE A 37 9.76 -47.34 7.64
CA PHE A 37 11.17 -47.53 7.32
C PHE A 37 12.05 -47.75 8.56
N PRO A 38 13.09 -48.62 8.48
CA PRO A 38 14.03 -48.79 9.58
C PRO A 38 14.92 -47.56 9.71
N ALA A 39 15.11 -47.04 10.93
CA ALA A 39 15.90 -45.83 11.23
C ALA A 39 17.32 -45.76 10.61
N SER A 40 17.87 -46.90 10.16
CA SER A 40 19.05 -46.96 9.30
C SER A 40 18.98 -46.19 7.98
N VAL A 41 17.79 -45.75 7.50
CA VAL A 41 17.65 -45.03 6.22
C VAL A 41 18.49 -43.75 6.16
N PHE A 42 18.61 -43.01 7.27
CA PHE A 42 19.42 -41.79 7.34
C PHE A 42 20.94 -42.04 7.14
N GLY A 43 21.40 -43.29 7.31
CA GLY A 43 22.78 -43.70 7.13
C GLY A 43 23.04 -44.55 5.89
N LYS A 44 22.06 -44.71 4.99
CA LYS A 44 22.17 -45.57 3.79
C LYS A 44 22.00 -44.77 2.50
N PRO A 45 22.87 -44.95 1.49
CA PRO A 45 22.52 -44.56 0.12
C PRO A 45 21.35 -45.42 -0.38
N GLY A 46 20.53 -44.88 -1.28
CA GLY A 46 19.36 -45.57 -1.82
C GLY A 46 18.00 -45.05 -1.33
N PHE A 47 17.94 -43.96 -0.55
CA PHE A 47 16.71 -43.34 -0.08
C PHE A 47 16.65 -41.85 -0.42
N GLU A 48 15.44 -41.37 -0.75
CA GLU A 48 15.10 -39.96 -0.91
C GLU A 48 14.20 -39.52 0.27
N PHE A 49 14.27 -38.25 0.65
CA PHE A 49 13.45 -37.66 1.70
C PHE A 49 12.79 -36.37 1.21
N CYS A 50 11.64 -36.02 1.77
CA CYS A 50 11.01 -34.71 1.58
C CYS A 50 10.23 -34.30 2.84
N ILE A 51 9.96 -33.00 3.00
CA ILE A 51 9.13 -32.49 4.11
C ILE A 51 7.65 -32.60 3.72
N LYS A 52 6.84 -33.25 4.55
CA LYS A 52 5.37 -33.28 4.41
C LYS A 52 4.83 -31.90 4.80
N ILE A 53 4.48 -31.09 3.80
CA ILE A 53 3.77 -29.84 4.05
C ILE A 53 2.33 -30.20 4.43
N GLU A 54 1.89 -29.82 5.62
CA GLU A 54 0.52 -30.06 6.07
C GLU A 54 -0.48 -29.32 5.16
N THR A 55 -1.65 -29.90 4.94
CA THR A 55 -2.74 -29.29 4.17
C THR A 55 -3.86 -28.79 5.09
N ILE A 56 -4.72 -27.93 4.53
CA ILE A 56 -5.93 -27.40 5.15
C ILE A 56 -7.04 -27.36 4.09
N GLU A 57 -8.28 -27.57 4.52
CA GLU A 57 -9.48 -27.42 3.69
C GLU A 57 -10.25 -26.16 4.09
N LEU A 58 -10.65 -25.35 3.11
CA LEU A 58 -11.52 -24.20 3.29
C LEU A 58 -12.53 -24.13 2.14
N ALA A 59 -13.82 -23.97 2.46
CA ALA A 59 -14.91 -23.92 1.49
C ALA A 59 -14.96 -25.10 0.49
N GLY A 60 -14.50 -26.29 0.89
CA GLY A 60 -14.41 -27.46 0.00
C GLY A 60 -13.28 -27.37 -1.03
N ILE A 61 -12.19 -26.65 -0.71
CA ILE A 61 -10.96 -26.56 -1.50
C ILE A 61 -9.79 -26.83 -0.54
N THR A 62 -8.94 -27.80 -0.90
CA THR A 62 -7.76 -28.21 -0.12
C THR A 62 -6.49 -27.60 -0.69
N PHE A 63 -5.63 -27.06 0.16
CA PHE A 63 -4.33 -26.48 -0.21
C PHE A 63 -3.31 -26.65 0.94
N THR A 64 -2.02 -26.42 0.69
CA THR A 64 -0.98 -26.45 1.73
C THR A 64 -1.18 -25.34 2.77
N LYS A 65 -0.83 -25.58 4.04
CA LYS A 65 -0.74 -24.50 5.03
C LYS A 65 0.25 -23.42 4.52
N PRO A 66 -0.08 -22.12 4.68
CA PRO A 66 0.79 -21.02 4.29
C PRO A 66 2.23 -21.18 4.80
N LEU A 67 3.16 -20.53 4.11
CA LEU A 67 4.55 -20.43 4.56
C LEU A 67 4.60 -19.62 5.86
N THR A 68 5.27 -20.14 6.89
CA THR A 68 5.51 -19.40 8.14
C THR A 68 6.93 -18.82 8.17
N ILE A 69 7.17 -17.79 9.00
CA ILE A 69 8.43 -17.03 8.98
C ILE A 69 9.66 -17.88 9.38
N ASP A 70 9.48 -18.90 10.22
CA ASP A 70 10.50 -19.87 10.62
C ASP A 70 10.92 -20.84 9.50
N GLU A 71 10.26 -20.75 8.34
CA GLU A 71 10.45 -21.58 7.15
C GLU A 71 10.85 -20.78 5.91
N TYR A 72 10.88 -19.45 5.99
CA TYR A 72 11.27 -18.58 4.89
C TYR A 72 12.79 -18.37 4.89
N GLU A 73 13.42 -18.70 3.78
CA GLU A 73 14.86 -18.46 3.57
C GLU A 73 15.08 -17.25 2.65
N GLU A 74 16.07 -16.42 2.97
CA GLU A 74 16.32 -15.17 2.24
C GLU A 74 16.94 -15.46 0.87
N GLY A 75 16.25 -15.08 -0.22
CA GLY A 75 16.54 -15.51 -1.58
C GLY A 75 15.61 -16.61 -2.12
N GLN A 76 14.70 -17.14 -1.30
CA GLN A 76 13.71 -18.13 -1.71
C GLN A 76 12.61 -17.49 -2.57
N GLU A 77 12.29 -18.11 -3.72
CA GLU A 77 11.10 -17.75 -4.51
C GLU A 77 9.82 -18.17 -3.76
N VAL A 78 8.93 -17.20 -3.53
CA VAL A 78 7.68 -17.35 -2.79
C VAL A 78 6.51 -16.65 -3.47
N TYR A 79 5.32 -17.16 -3.22
CA TYR A 79 4.09 -16.84 -3.97
C TYR A 79 3.11 -16.09 -3.06
N VAL A 80 3.07 -14.76 -3.20
CA VAL A 80 2.27 -13.83 -2.40
C VAL A 80 0.90 -13.60 -3.05
N ILE A 81 -0.17 -13.79 -2.28
CA ILE A 81 -1.55 -13.66 -2.73
C ILE A 81 -1.99 -12.19 -2.64
N SER A 82 -2.41 -11.59 -3.77
CA SER A 82 -3.11 -10.31 -3.72
C SER A 82 -4.57 -10.51 -3.29
N THR A 83 -5.05 -9.61 -2.43
CA THR A 83 -6.45 -9.54 -1.98
C THR A 83 -7.28 -8.47 -2.70
N TYR A 84 -6.61 -7.55 -3.42
CA TYR A 84 -7.25 -6.48 -4.19
C TYR A 84 -7.30 -6.75 -5.70
N SER A 85 -6.65 -7.82 -6.16
CA SER A 85 -6.62 -8.24 -7.57
C SER A 85 -6.48 -9.76 -7.67
N PRO A 86 -7.05 -10.40 -8.72
CA PRO A 86 -6.94 -11.85 -8.94
C PRO A 86 -5.55 -12.21 -9.50
N THR A 87 -4.51 -11.97 -8.70
CA THR A 87 -3.10 -12.03 -9.09
C THR A 87 -2.25 -12.63 -7.97
N VAL A 88 -1.37 -13.56 -8.30
CA VAL A 88 -0.32 -14.06 -7.39
C VAL A 88 0.99 -13.38 -7.79
N TYR A 89 1.61 -12.68 -6.85
CA TYR A 89 2.91 -12.05 -7.03
C TYR A 89 4.03 -13.03 -6.64
N VAL A 90 5.04 -13.16 -7.51
CA VAL A 90 6.23 -13.98 -7.25
C VAL A 90 7.35 -13.05 -6.79
N LEU A 91 7.91 -13.33 -5.61
CA LEU A 91 9.01 -12.58 -5.01
C LEU A 91 10.14 -13.54 -4.66
N ASP A 92 11.38 -13.15 -4.94
CA ASP A 92 12.62 -13.84 -4.57
C ASP A 92 13.49 -13.01 -3.59
N PHE A 93 13.03 -11.81 -3.20
CA PHE A 93 13.75 -10.89 -2.31
C PHE A 93 12.92 -10.50 -1.07
N LYS A 94 13.63 -10.30 0.04
CA LYS A 94 13.05 -9.97 1.34
C LYS A 94 12.62 -8.51 1.42
N THR A 95 11.41 -8.27 1.91
CA THR A 95 10.89 -6.92 2.20
C THR A 95 10.00 -6.96 3.44
N ASN A 96 9.78 -5.82 4.09
CA ASN A 96 8.82 -5.72 5.20
C ASN A 96 7.41 -6.17 4.74
N ALA A 97 6.96 -5.73 3.56
CA ALA A 97 5.66 -6.14 3.00
C ALA A 97 5.54 -7.65 2.77
N LEU A 98 6.64 -8.34 2.40
CA LEU A 98 6.67 -9.80 2.32
C LEU A 98 6.57 -10.44 3.72
N ILE A 99 7.31 -9.93 4.70
CA ILE A 99 7.25 -10.41 6.09
C ILE A 99 5.84 -10.23 6.67
N ASP A 100 5.22 -9.07 6.46
CA ASP A 100 3.84 -8.78 6.87
C ASP A 100 2.84 -9.72 6.18
N SER A 101 3.07 -10.05 4.90
CA SER A 101 2.25 -11.01 4.14
C SER A 101 2.41 -12.45 4.66
N ILE A 102 3.63 -12.87 5.01
CA ILE A 102 3.94 -14.17 5.63
C ILE A 102 3.23 -14.28 6.99
N ASN A 103 3.40 -13.27 7.85
CA ASN A 103 2.78 -13.21 9.18
C ASN A 103 1.23 -13.18 9.10
N SER A 104 0.69 -12.62 8.02
CA SER A 104 -0.76 -12.61 7.74
C SER A 104 -1.27 -13.87 7.02
N GLY A 105 -0.39 -14.84 6.70
CA GLY A 105 -0.76 -16.11 6.07
C GLY A 105 -1.08 -16.04 4.58
N PHE A 106 -0.71 -14.96 3.86
CA PHE A 106 -0.99 -14.77 2.43
C PHE A 106 0.15 -15.22 1.50
N VAL A 107 1.04 -16.09 1.97
CA VAL A 107 2.23 -16.52 1.20
C VAL A 107 2.31 -18.04 1.13
N GLN A 108 2.59 -18.56 -0.07
CA GLN A 108 2.74 -19.98 -0.37
C GLN A 108 4.09 -20.29 -1.00
N ARG A 109 4.41 -21.59 -1.04
CA ARG A 109 5.66 -22.14 -1.59
C ARG A 109 5.61 -22.33 -3.11
N ASP A 110 4.43 -22.24 -3.70
CA ASP A 110 4.15 -22.51 -5.11
C ASP A 110 2.89 -21.79 -5.61
N ALA A 111 2.77 -21.67 -6.94
CA ALA A 111 1.65 -21.01 -7.61
C ALA A 111 0.30 -21.75 -7.48
N GLU A 112 0.30 -23.08 -7.36
CA GLU A 112 -0.94 -23.88 -7.38
C GLU A 112 -1.67 -23.70 -6.04
N ASN A 113 -0.98 -23.86 -4.92
CA ASN A 113 -1.53 -23.60 -3.60
C ASN A 113 -1.85 -22.11 -3.37
N ALA A 114 -1.08 -21.17 -3.95
CA ALA A 114 -1.44 -19.75 -3.91
C ALA A 114 -2.79 -19.49 -4.60
N LYS A 115 -3.03 -20.10 -5.77
CA LYS A 115 -4.30 -20.01 -6.49
C LYS A 115 -5.44 -20.70 -5.73
N LEU A 116 -5.22 -21.91 -5.22
CA LEU A 116 -6.21 -22.67 -4.45
C LEU A 116 -6.61 -21.93 -3.17
N GLN A 117 -5.64 -21.37 -2.43
CA GLN A 117 -5.91 -20.55 -1.24
C GLN A 117 -6.73 -19.31 -1.58
N LEU A 118 -6.39 -18.56 -2.63
CA LEU A 118 -7.15 -17.38 -3.04
C LEU A 118 -8.59 -17.77 -3.43
N LYS A 119 -8.76 -18.84 -4.21
CA LYS A 119 -10.08 -19.37 -4.59
C LYS A 119 -10.88 -19.83 -3.36
N ALA A 120 -10.24 -20.46 -2.38
CA ALA A 120 -10.86 -20.91 -1.14
C ALA A 120 -11.29 -19.73 -0.24
N LEU A 121 -10.45 -18.70 -0.09
CA LEU A 121 -10.76 -17.48 0.65
C LEU A 121 -11.93 -16.72 0.02
N SER A 122 -11.91 -16.48 -1.30
CA SER A 122 -13.00 -15.81 -1.99
C SER A 122 -14.31 -16.60 -1.88
N LYS A 123 -14.26 -17.92 -2.08
CA LYS A 123 -15.44 -18.80 -1.97
C LYS A 123 -16.01 -18.83 -0.54
N ALA A 124 -15.15 -18.80 0.49
CA ALA A 124 -15.57 -18.68 1.88
C ALA A 124 -16.26 -17.34 2.20
N LEU A 125 -15.92 -16.27 1.46
CA LEU A 125 -16.57 -14.96 1.51
C LEU A 125 -17.79 -14.82 0.58
N GLY A 126 -18.17 -15.88 -0.15
CA GLY A 126 -19.31 -15.88 -1.08
C GLY A 126 -19.03 -15.34 -2.49
N PHE A 127 -17.75 -15.20 -2.87
CA PHE A 127 -17.34 -14.75 -4.21
C PHE A 127 -16.67 -15.87 -5.00
N GLU A 128 -17.00 -15.96 -6.30
CA GLU A 128 -16.29 -16.87 -7.22
C GLU A 128 -15.14 -16.13 -7.93
N VAL A 129 -14.00 -16.82 -8.06
CA VAL A 129 -12.81 -16.33 -8.78
C VAL A 129 -12.53 -17.29 -9.93
N ASN A 130 -12.38 -16.73 -11.13
CA ASN A 130 -12.05 -17.48 -12.35
C ASN A 130 -10.68 -18.15 -12.22
N ASP A 131 -10.51 -19.32 -12.84
CA ASP A 131 -9.25 -20.08 -12.81
C ASP A 131 -8.08 -19.42 -13.58
N ASP A 132 -8.38 -18.40 -14.41
CA ASP A 132 -7.44 -17.51 -15.11
C ASP A 132 -6.69 -16.53 -14.15
N LEU A 133 -6.31 -17.02 -12.97
CA LEU A 133 -5.46 -16.32 -12.02
C LEU A 133 -4.06 -16.10 -12.62
N SER A 134 -3.67 -14.84 -12.81
CA SER A 134 -2.34 -14.52 -13.34
C SER A 134 -1.26 -14.59 -12.26
N VAL A 135 -0.11 -15.13 -12.64
CA VAL A 135 1.09 -15.22 -11.80
C VAL A 135 2.11 -14.25 -12.39
N ILE A 136 2.62 -13.31 -11.60
CA ILE A 136 3.41 -12.17 -12.06
C ILE A 136 4.62 -11.97 -11.15
N ARG A 137 5.84 -11.93 -11.68
CA ARG A 137 7.03 -11.54 -10.89
C ARG A 137 6.97 -10.06 -10.52
N LEU A 138 7.22 -9.74 -9.25
CA LEU A 138 7.12 -8.37 -8.76
C LEU A 138 8.18 -7.48 -9.42
N GLY A 139 7.74 -6.53 -10.25
CA GLY A 139 8.61 -5.70 -11.11
C GLY A 139 8.50 -6.01 -12.60
N GLU A 140 8.09 -7.23 -12.97
CA GLU A 140 7.82 -7.65 -14.36
C GLU A 140 6.32 -7.50 -14.73
N GLU A 141 5.61 -6.53 -14.14
CA GLU A 141 4.21 -6.31 -14.47
C GLU A 141 4.03 -6.02 -15.98
N PRO A 142 3.12 -6.73 -16.68
CA PRO A 142 2.92 -6.54 -18.11
C PRO A 142 2.40 -5.14 -18.39
N LYS A 143 3.30 -4.27 -18.89
CA LYS A 143 3.04 -2.86 -19.24
C LYS A 143 1.77 -2.77 -20.10
N LYS A 144 0.66 -2.38 -19.47
CA LYS A 144 -0.68 -2.32 -20.07
C LYS A 144 -0.58 -1.61 -21.43
N GLN A 145 -0.73 -2.37 -22.52
CA GLN A 145 -0.72 -1.79 -23.86
C GLN A 145 -1.81 -0.73 -23.92
N ARG A 146 -1.40 0.53 -24.10
CA ARG A 146 -2.30 1.68 -24.10
C ARG A 146 -3.13 1.64 -25.37
N GLY A 147 -4.27 0.96 -25.31
CA GLY A 147 -5.08 0.60 -26.46
C GLY A 147 -5.33 1.79 -27.37
N LYS A 148 -4.80 1.73 -28.60
CA LYS A 148 -5.29 2.59 -29.68
C LYS A 148 -6.78 2.29 -29.84
N LYS A 149 -7.61 3.34 -29.98
CA LYS A 149 -9.02 3.18 -30.34
C LYS A 149 -9.11 2.43 -31.67
N SER A 150 -9.45 1.15 -31.61
CA SER A 150 -9.77 0.34 -32.79
C SER A 150 -11.16 0.71 -33.28
N LYS A 151 -11.24 1.61 -34.27
CA LYS A 151 -12.38 1.57 -35.20
C LYS A 151 -12.22 0.26 -35.99
N ALA A 152 -13.26 -0.58 -35.96
CA ALA A 152 -13.17 -1.93 -36.52
C ALA A 152 -13.23 -1.92 -38.05
N GLU A 153 -12.39 -2.75 -38.68
CA GLU A 153 -12.75 -3.65 -39.79
C GLU A 153 -11.62 -4.68 -40.02
N LYS A 154 -11.94 -5.76 -40.74
CA LYS A 154 -11.14 -6.98 -41.02
C LYS A 154 -11.55 -7.50 -42.42
N PRO A 155 -10.86 -8.47 -43.07
CA PRO A 155 -9.50 -9.01 -42.86
C PRO A 155 -8.66 -9.07 -44.18
N SER A 156 -7.39 -9.50 -44.09
CA SER A 156 -6.57 -10.26 -45.08
C SER A 156 -5.23 -10.56 -44.40
N GLU A 157 -4.85 -11.81 -44.12
CA GLU A 157 -4.19 -12.81 -45.00
C GLU A 157 -2.67 -12.62 -45.24
N VAL A 158 -1.90 -13.51 -44.59
CA VAL A 158 -0.65 -14.20 -44.97
C VAL A 158 0.51 -13.43 -45.66
N ILE A 159 1.71 -13.45 -45.04
CA ILE A 159 2.95 -14.11 -45.54
C ILE A 159 4.17 -13.78 -44.63
N SER A 160 5.11 -14.73 -44.58
CA SER A 160 6.29 -14.84 -43.70
C SER A 160 7.47 -13.90 -44.00
N ALA A 161 8.47 -13.96 -43.10
CA ALA A 161 9.92 -14.02 -43.36
C ALA A 161 10.80 -12.96 -42.64
N GLU A 162 12.06 -13.35 -42.44
CA GLU A 162 13.18 -12.63 -41.82
C GLU A 162 13.64 -11.43 -42.72
N THR A 163 14.53 -10.50 -42.35
CA THR A 163 15.84 -10.67 -41.67
C THR A 163 16.38 -9.34 -41.10
N GLN A 164 17.37 -9.44 -40.21
CA GLN A 164 18.27 -8.36 -39.73
C GLN A 164 19.69 -8.51 -40.37
N PRO A 165 20.69 -7.62 -40.17
CA PRO A 165 20.70 -6.24 -39.64
C PRO A 165 21.64 -5.24 -40.42
N THR A 166 21.95 -4.08 -39.81
CA THR A 166 23.24 -3.34 -39.91
C THR A 166 23.44 -2.29 -41.03
N ILE A 167 24.38 -1.35 -40.77
CA ILE A 167 24.92 -0.21 -41.57
C ILE A 167 24.26 1.14 -41.23
N VAL A 168 24.96 2.29 -41.09
CA VAL A 168 26.24 2.67 -40.41
C VAL A 168 26.44 4.20 -40.61
N ILE A 169 26.85 4.92 -39.55
CA ILE A 169 27.53 6.25 -39.51
C ILE A 169 27.03 7.39 -40.44
N THR A 170 26.73 8.55 -39.86
CA THR A 170 27.34 9.82 -40.32
C THR A 170 27.40 10.87 -39.20
N GLU A 171 28.61 11.36 -38.92
CA GLU A 171 28.86 12.46 -37.99
C GLU A 171 28.64 13.83 -38.67
N LYS A 172 28.49 14.90 -37.87
CA LYS A 172 29.06 16.21 -38.25
C LYS A 172 29.31 17.10 -37.04
N THR A 173 30.58 17.52 -36.91
CA THR A 173 31.14 18.43 -35.91
C THR A 173 30.86 19.89 -36.23
N ASN A 174 30.99 20.78 -35.22
CA ASN A 174 31.77 22.01 -35.39
C ASN A 174 32.30 22.61 -34.06
N VAL A 175 33.30 23.49 -34.18
CA VAL A 175 34.22 24.01 -33.14
C VAL A 175 34.70 25.41 -33.58
N ILE A 176 35.25 26.33 -32.78
CA ILE A 176 35.69 26.29 -31.37
C ILE A 176 34.81 27.23 -30.49
N THR A 177 35.19 28.16 -29.59
CA THR A 177 36.44 28.84 -29.17
C THR A 177 36.61 28.84 -27.63
N SER A 178 37.78 29.27 -27.16
CA SER A 178 38.24 29.27 -25.75
C SER A 178 38.90 30.61 -25.35
N GLU A 179 39.54 30.65 -24.16
CA GLU A 179 40.19 31.79 -23.48
C GLU A 179 39.24 32.88 -22.91
N ASP A 180 39.47 33.54 -21.76
CA ASP A 180 40.35 33.31 -20.58
C ASP A 180 39.91 34.26 -19.41
N LEU A 181 40.66 34.33 -18.30
CA LEU A 181 40.70 35.37 -17.25
C LEU A 181 39.72 35.28 -16.05
N LEU A 182 39.87 34.17 -15.29
CA LEU A 182 40.15 34.10 -13.83
C LEU A 182 39.31 34.87 -12.75
N VAL A 183 39.25 34.22 -11.56
CA VAL A 183 38.89 34.72 -10.20
C VAL A 183 37.39 34.85 -9.87
N PRO A 184 36.89 34.28 -8.74
CA PRO A 184 37.32 33.09 -7.98
C PRO A 184 36.19 32.04 -7.84
N GLU A 185 36.41 30.99 -7.05
CA GLU A 185 35.35 30.03 -6.67
C GLU A 185 34.35 30.63 -5.67
N THR A 186 33.06 30.38 -5.89
CA THR A 186 32.04 30.34 -4.82
C THR A 186 31.28 29.02 -4.95
N ASN A 187 31.28 28.21 -3.90
CA ASN A 187 30.68 26.87 -3.91
C ASN A 187 29.16 26.93 -3.73
N GLU A 188 28.43 27.08 -4.84
CA GLU A 188 27.01 26.71 -4.93
C GLU A 188 26.82 25.64 -6.01
N PRO A 189 26.11 24.53 -5.73
CA PRO A 189 25.73 23.60 -6.79
C PRO A 189 24.78 24.33 -7.74
N LYS A 190 25.13 24.35 -9.04
CA LYS A 190 24.32 25.02 -10.08
C LYS A 190 22.97 24.29 -10.23
N VAL A 191 21.99 24.68 -9.43
CA VAL A 191 20.59 24.29 -9.60
C VAL A 191 20.19 24.71 -11.01
N ASP A 192 19.79 23.73 -11.82
CA ASP A 192 19.38 23.97 -13.20
C ASP A 192 18.25 25.03 -13.22
N PRO A 193 18.45 26.19 -13.89
CA PRO A 193 17.43 27.21 -13.97
C PRO A 193 16.16 26.72 -14.67
N GLU A 194 16.24 25.69 -15.52
CA GLU A 194 15.05 25.07 -16.12
C GLU A 194 14.26 24.26 -15.07
N TYR A 195 14.93 23.49 -14.20
CA TYR A 195 14.31 22.84 -13.04
C TYR A 195 13.65 23.85 -12.10
N GLN A 196 14.36 24.91 -11.68
CA GLN A 196 13.82 25.85 -10.68
C GLN A 196 12.60 26.63 -11.21
N ASN A 197 12.58 26.97 -12.51
CA ASN A 197 11.42 27.57 -13.16
C ASN A 197 10.23 26.60 -13.26
N LYS A 198 10.47 25.31 -13.59
CA LYS A 198 9.43 24.27 -13.57
C LYS A 198 8.87 24.08 -12.15
N LEU A 199 9.73 24.01 -11.13
CA LEU A 199 9.34 23.88 -9.72
C LEU A 199 8.42 25.03 -9.29
N ASN A 200 8.82 26.28 -9.50
CA ASN A 200 7.99 27.44 -9.17
C ASN A 200 6.64 27.42 -9.89
N THR A 201 6.62 27.04 -11.17
CA THR A 201 5.38 26.93 -11.98
C THR A 201 4.45 25.85 -11.42
N LEU A 202 4.97 24.68 -11.04
CA LEU A 202 4.19 23.58 -10.50
C LEU A 202 3.70 23.86 -9.06
N LEU A 203 4.54 24.46 -8.21
CA LEU A 203 4.15 24.89 -6.86
C LEU A 203 3.06 25.97 -6.91
N GLN A 204 3.10 26.89 -7.88
CA GLN A 204 2.05 27.88 -8.06
C GLN A 204 0.74 27.21 -8.50
N ARG A 205 0.81 26.26 -9.45
CA ARG A 205 -0.34 25.45 -9.87
C ARG A 205 -0.96 24.65 -8.70
N VAL A 206 -0.17 24.12 -7.77
CA VAL A 206 -0.69 23.49 -6.55
C VAL A 206 -1.54 24.48 -5.74
N LYS A 207 -1.03 25.70 -5.47
CA LYS A 207 -1.77 26.73 -4.70
C LYS A 207 -3.07 27.15 -5.38
N ASP A 208 -3.05 27.32 -6.70
CA ASP A 208 -4.20 27.81 -7.47
C ASP A 208 -5.27 26.72 -7.70
N SER A 209 -4.91 25.44 -7.50
CA SER A 209 -5.83 24.30 -7.59
C SER A 209 -6.92 24.34 -6.51
N LYS A 210 -8.14 23.97 -6.91
CA LYS A 210 -9.37 24.01 -6.11
C LYS A 210 -9.97 22.62 -5.83
N THR A 211 -9.54 21.60 -6.57
CA THR A 211 -9.98 20.21 -6.40
C THR A 211 -8.78 19.28 -6.14
N PRO A 212 -8.96 18.15 -5.44
CA PRO A 212 -7.89 17.15 -5.26
C PRO A 212 -7.30 16.64 -6.57
N ASP A 213 -8.12 16.50 -7.63
CA ASP A 213 -7.68 16.04 -8.95
C ASP A 213 -6.78 17.06 -9.67
N GLU A 214 -7.04 18.37 -9.51
CA GLU A 214 -6.17 19.43 -10.03
C GLU A 214 -4.79 19.41 -9.36
N VAL A 215 -4.74 19.22 -8.03
CA VAL A 215 -3.50 19.08 -7.27
C VAL A 215 -2.75 17.83 -7.73
N ASN A 216 -3.41 16.67 -7.74
CA ASN A 216 -2.80 15.39 -8.13
C ASN A 216 -2.39 15.34 -9.62
N ALA A 217 -2.93 16.22 -10.48
CA ALA A 217 -2.47 16.34 -11.86
C ALA A 217 -1.02 16.84 -11.99
N VAL A 218 -0.45 17.46 -10.95
CA VAL A 218 0.93 17.99 -10.95
C VAL A 218 1.97 16.88 -11.11
N TYR A 219 1.76 15.69 -10.53
CA TYR A 219 2.66 14.53 -10.68
C TYR A 219 2.86 14.06 -12.13
N ARG A 220 1.97 14.44 -13.05
CA ARG A 220 2.13 14.13 -14.48
C ARG A 220 3.30 14.87 -15.13
N TYR A 221 3.77 15.95 -14.50
CA TYR A 221 4.84 16.82 -15.00
C TYR A 221 6.20 16.58 -14.29
N THR A 222 6.20 15.87 -13.15
CA THR A 222 7.41 15.52 -12.38
C THR A 222 7.94 14.12 -12.68
N ARG A 223 7.39 13.42 -13.70
CA ARG A 223 7.71 12.01 -13.99
C ARG A 223 9.18 11.74 -14.37
N THR A 224 9.94 12.77 -14.73
CA THR A 224 11.37 12.66 -15.07
C THR A 224 12.27 13.28 -14.00
N TRP A 225 11.75 13.53 -12.81
CA TRP A 225 12.47 14.12 -11.69
C TRP A 225 13.00 13.02 -10.77
N ASP A 226 14.09 13.30 -10.05
CA ASP A 226 14.57 12.44 -8.96
C ASP A 226 13.78 12.66 -7.66
N ASP A 227 14.02 11.81 -6.67
CA ASP A 227 13.34 11.85 -5.37
C ASP A 227 13.66 13.12 -4.57
N GLU A 228 14.81 13.77 -4.79
CA GLU A 228 15.19 15.01 -4.11
C GLU A 228 14.40 16.20 -4.68
N GLN A 229 14.33 16.25 -6.01
CA GLN A 229 13.54 17.20 -6.79
C GLN A 229 12.03 17.08 -6.50
N MET A 230 11.54 15.88 -6.23
CA MET A 230 10.11 15.64 -5.97
C MET A 230 9.64 16.08 -4.57
N LYS A 231 10.51 16.01 -3.54
CA LYS A 231 10.22 16.41 -2.14
C LYS A 231 9.42 17.72 -1.99
N PRO A 232 9.83 18.87 -2.57
CA PRO A 232 9.10 20.14 -2.39
C PRO A 232 7.68 20.12 -2.97
N ILE A 233 7.45 19.43 -4.10
CA ILE A 233 6.11 19.31 -4.70
C ILE A 233 5.22 18.36 -3.90
N LEU A 234 5.78 17.26 -3.39
CA LEU A 234 5.08 16.30 -2.53
C LEU A 234 4.56 16.99 -1.26
N LEU A 235 5.42 17.76 -0.56
CA LEU A 235 5.04 18.52 0.64
C LEU A 235 3.97 19.57 0.36
N ALA A 236 4.11 20.35 -0.73
CA ALA A 236 3.11 21.34 -1.12
C ALA A 236 1.76 20.69 -1.49
N THR A 237 1.79 19.54 -2.16
CA THR A 237 0.61 18.76 -2.54
C THR A 237 -0.14 18.26 -1.31
N HIS A 238 0.54 17.61 -0.36
CA HIS A 238 -0.10 17.12 0.86
C HIS A 238 -0.74 18.26 1.67
N LYS A 239 -0.02 19.37 1.89
CA LYS A 239 -0.57 20.54 2.57
C LYS A 239 -1.81 21.09 1.86
N ARG A 240 -1.81 21.15 0.52
CA ARG A 240 -2.97 21.66 -0.22
C ARG A 240 -4.16 20.73 -0.17
N LEU A 241 -3.95 19.41 -0.21
CA LEU A 241 -5.03 18.43 -0.02
C LEU A 241 -5.65 18.58 1.37
N GLU A 242 -4.84 18.72 2.42
CA GLU A 242 -5.29 18.96 3.80
C GLU A 242 -6.11 20.26 3.93
N GLU A 243 -5.70 21.36 3.27
CA GLU A 243 -6.47 22.62 3.18
C GLU A 243 -7.84 22.41 2.51
N LEU A 244 -7.89 21.64 1.42
CA LEU A 244 -9.14 21.35 0.71
C LEU A 244 -10.07 20.42 1.51
N GLU A 245 -9.52 19.46 2.25
CA GLU A 245 -10.29 18.58 3.14
C GLU A 245 -10.85 19.35 4.34
N LYS A 246 -10.06 20.19 5.00
CA LYS A 246 -10.54 21.08 6.08
C LYS A 246 -11.65 22.01 5.60
N LYS A 247 -11.51 22.57 4.39
CA LYS A 247 -12.56 23.39 3.77
C LYS A 247 -13.82 22.59 3.42
N LYS A 248 -13.69 21.34 3.02
CA LYS A 248 -14.82 20.42 2.73
C LYS A 248 -15.56 20.02 4.01
N ALA A 249 -14.83 19.66 5.08
CA ALA A 249 -15.41 19.34 6.38
C ALA A 249 -16.21 20.53 6.94
N SER A 250 -15.59 21.71 6.97
CA SER A 250 -16.21 22.97 7.40
C SER A 250 -17.40 23.45 6.56
N ALA A 251 -17.70 22.80 5.42
CA ALA A 251 -18.82 23.13 4.54
C ALA A 251 -19.91 22.05 4.49
N ASN A 252 -19.58 20.79 4.83
CA ASN A 252 -20.49 19.65 4.73
C ASN A 252 -20.97 19.10 6.07
N GLU A 253 -20.25 19.35 7.18
CA GLU A 253 -20.75 19.01 8.51
C GLU A 253 -21.72 20.11 8.99
N PRO A 254 -22.97 19.78 9.36
CA PRO A 254 -23.82 20.74 10.06
C PRO A 254 -23.16 21.10 11.39
N PRO A 255 -23.15 22.38 11.80
CA PRO A 255 -22.45 22.81 13.01
C PRO A 255 -22.92 22.00 14.21
N SER A 256 -21.97 21.51 15.01
CA SER A 256 -22.27 20.57 16.09
C SER A 256 -23.35 21.13 17.04
N LEU A 257 -24.14 20.24 17.64
CA LEU A 257 -25.25 20.64 18.53
C LEU A 257 -24.79 21.59 19.66
N MET A 258 -23.56 21.43 20.15
CA MET A 258 -22.91 22.35 21.09
C MET A 258 -22.76 23.78 20.53
N VAL A 259 -22.34 23.92 19.26
CA VAL A 259 -22.19 25.22 18.60
C VAL A 259 -23.56 25.85 18.36
N LEU A 260 -24.54 25.07 17.87
CA LEU A 260 -25.92 25.55 17.70
C LEU A 260 -26.51 26.11 19.00
N ILE A 261 -26.28 25.42 20.13
CA ILE A 261 -26.66 25.88 21.47
C ILE A 261 -25.94 27.18 21.83
N GLN A 262 -24.64 27.29 21.58
CA GLN A 262 -23.86 28.50 21.88
C GLN A 262 -24.23 29.71 21.00
N THR A 263 -24.68 29.47 19.76
CA THR A 263 -25.10 30.53 18.82
C THR A 263 -26.61 30.75 18.79
N ALA A 264 -27.40 30.12 19.66
CA ALA A 264 -28.86 30.24 19.64
C ALA A 264 -29.28 31.72 19.81
N PRO A 265 -30.04 32.30 18.86
CA PRO A 265 -30.36 33.73 18.88
C PRO A 265 -31.40 34.12 19.94
N ASP A 266 -32.26 33.19 20.36
CA ASP A 266 -33.39 33.46 21.25
C ASP A 266 -33.77 32.23 22.09
N LEU A 267 -34.69 32.42 23.04
CA LEU A 267 -35.12 31.34 23.94
C LEU A 267 -35.86 30.22 23.20
N THR A 268 -36.64 30.55 22.17
CA THR A 268 -37.45 29.57 21.41
C THR A 268 -36.58 28.61 20.60
N THR A 269 -35.50 29.12 19.98
CA THR A 269 -34.52 28.25 19.31
C THR A 269 -33.71 27.43 20.30
N LEU A 270 -33.41 27.96 21.49
CA LEU A 270 -32.73 27.20 22.54
C LEU A 270 -33.60 26.07 23.11
N ASP A 271 -34.90 26.30 23.34
CA ASP A 271 -35.86 25.30 23.80
C ASP A 271 -36.00 24.14 22.78
N ALA A 272 -36.01 24.44 21.48
CA ALA A 272 -36.01 23.42 20.43
C ALA A 272 -34.74 22.54 20.47
N LEU A 273 -33.57 23.16 20.70
CA LEU A 273 -32.30 22.45 20.85
C LEU A 273 -32.23 21.61 22.14
N GLU A 274 -33.00 21.95 23.19
CA GLU A 274 -33.12 21.13 24.40
C GLU A 274 -33.80 19.78 24.12
N ILE A 275 -34.79 19.77 23.22
CA ILE A 275 -35.44 18.53 22.73
C ILE A 275 -34.45 17.70 21.91
N ASP A 276 -33.68 18.32 21.02
CA ASP A 276 -32.63 17.64 20.24
C ASP A 276 -31.50 17.08 21.11
N VAL A 277 -31.22 17.68 22.27
CA VAL A 277 -30.28 17.15 23.27
C VAL A 277 -30.86 15.95 24.00
N ALA A 278 -32.14 15.98 24.40
CA ALA A 278 -32.81 14.85 25.04
C ALA A 278 -32.87 13.59 24.14
N ALA A 279 -32.79 13.77 22.81
CA ALA A 279 -32.68 12.70 21.83
C ALA A 279 -31.24 12.15 21.62
N ARG A 280 -30.21 12.66 22.31
CA ARG A 280 -28.82 12.16 22.24
C ARG A 280 -28.49 11.11 23.28
N ASP A 281 -27.35 10.47 23.10
CA ASP A 281 -26.78 9.48 24.01
C ASP A 281 -26.71 10.01 25.47
N PRO A 282 -27.20 9.26 26.48
CA PRO A 282 -27.21 9.68 27.89
C PRO A 282 -25.86 10.08 28.47
N GLN A 283 -24.74 9.60 27.93
CA GLN A 283 -23.39 9.98 28.37
C GLN A 283 -23.00 11.40 27.89
N ILE A 284 -23.64 11.90 26.83
CA ILE A 284 -23.36 13.21 26.24
C ILE A 284 -24.35 14.28 26.72
N GLN A 285 -25.60 13.90 27.04
CA GLN A 285 -26.66 14.81 27.50
C GLN A 285 -26.21 15.77 28.63
N PRO A 286 -25.53 15.35 29.72
CA PRO A 286 -25.20 16.26 30.83
C PRO A 286 -24.30 17.41 30.43
N LYS A 287 -23.40 17.19 29.45
CA LYS A 287 -22.49 18.20 28.91
C LYS A 287 -23.23 19.21 28.04
N LEU A 288 -24.13 18.75 27.17
CA LEU A 288 -24.95 19.60 26.31
C LEU A 288 -25.96 20.43 27.13
N MET A 289 -26.60 19.83 28.13
CA MET A 289 -27.44 20.54 29.12
C MET A 289 -26.65 21.54 29.98
N GLY A 290 -25.32 21.43 30.06
CA GLY A 290 -24.45 22.46 30.61
C GLY A 290 -24.39 23.71 29.74
N TYR A 291 -24.18 23.54 28.43
CA TYR A 291 -24.18 24.67 27.48
C TYR A 291 -25.56 25.32 27.35
N ILE A 292 -26.65 24.54 27.39
CA ILE A 292 -28.01 25.11 27.35
C ILE A 292 -28.26 26.01 28.56
N ARG A 293 -27.92 25.58 29.77
CA ARG A 293 -28.06 26.44 30.98
C ARG A 293 -27.21 27.70 30.91
N LYS A 294 -26.00 27.63 30.34
CA LYS A 294 -25.16 28.81 30.09
C LYS A 294 -25.81 29.77 29.09
N ARG A 295 -26.29 29.27 27.95
CA ARG A 295 -26.94 30.10 26.92
C ARG A 295 -28.27 30.70 27.41
N ARG A 296 -29.07 29.93 28.14
CA ARG A 296 -30.33 30.39 28.73
C ARG A 296 -30.07 31.59 29.64
N TYR A 297 -29.07 31.51 30.51
CA TYR A 297 -28.63 32.63 31.35
C TYR A 297 -28.12 33.84 30.56
N GLU A 298 -27.37 33.64 29.46
CA GLU A 298 -26.89 34.73 28.58
C GLU A 298 -28.05 35.45 27.86
N LEU A 299 -29.10 34.73 27.46
CA LEU A 299 -30.28 35.28 26.80
C LEU A 299 -31.24 35.95 27.77
N GLU A 300 -31.36 35.41 29.00
CA GLU A 300 -32.16 36.01 30.09
C GLU A 300 -31.47 37.24 30.71
N ASN A 301 -30.14 37.30 30.71
CA ASN A 301 -29.34 38.40 31.26
C ASN A 301 -28.41 39.04 30.20
N PRO A 302 -28.96 39.77 29.20
CA PRO A 302 -28.19 40.39 28.12
C PRO A 302 -27.22 41.50 28.57
N ALA A 303 -27.20 41.85 29.86
CA ALA A 303 -26.22 42.76 30.45
C ALA A 303 -24.84 42.11 30.70
N VAL A 304 -24.71 40.78 30.54
CA VAL A 304 -23.46 40.04 30.83
C VAL A 304 -22.56 39.89 29.59
N SER A 305 -23.07 40.16 28.38
CA SER A 305 -22.30 40.04 27.13
C SER A 305 -21.46 41.29 26.83
N GLN A 306 -20.30 41.40 27.48
CA GLN A 306 -19.16 42.21 27.02
C GLN A 306 -17.91 41.33 26.84
N PRO A 307 -16.95 41.74 25.99
CA PRO A 307 -15.93 40.85 25.45
C PRO A 307 -14.80 40.50 26.42
N GLU A 308 -14.01 39.52 25.99
CA GLU A 308 -12.80 38.95 26.61
C GLU A 308 -12.03 39.95 27.49
N ALA A 309 -12.06 39.71 28.82
CA ALA A 309 -11.06 40.25 29.72
C ALA A 309 -9.72 39.56 29.44
N GLU A 310 -8.64 40.33 29.41
CA GLU A 310 -7.29 39.86 29.07
C GLU A 310 -6.80 38.77 30.05
N PRO A 311 -5.95 37.83 29.61
CA PRO A 311 -5.40 36.80 30.48
C PRO A 311 -4.40 37.41 31.47
N ASP A 312 -4.88 37.69 32.69
CA ASP A 312 -4.08 38.26 33.77
C ASP A 312 -2.96 37.29 34.20
N PHE A 313 -1.73 37.58 33.78
CA PHE A 313 -0.57 36.71 34.01
C PHE A 313 -0.06 36.87 35.45
N LEU A 314 -0.40 35.89 36.30
CA LEU A 314 0.20 35.74 37.62
C LEU A 314 1.73 35.60 37.55
N LEU A 315 2.44 36.69 37.82
CA LEU A 315 3.80 36.69 38.35
C LEU A 315 3.72 36.98 39.85
N GLY A 316 4.12 36.01 40.67
CA GLY A 316 3.99 36.07 42.13
C GLY A 316 5.20 36.67 42.85
N ASP A 317 4.99 36.91 44.14
CA ASP A 317 5.93 37.06 45.25
C ASP A 317 7.16 37.99 45.09
N GLY A 318 7.15 39.10 45.86
CA GLY A 318 8.31 39.96 46.03
C GLY A 318 8.14 41.07 47.08
N PHE A 319 8.60 40.78 48.30
CA PHE A 319 8.74 41.65 49.49
C PHE A 319 7.53 41.80 50.45
#